data_AF-A0A961I8S3-F1
#
_entry.id   AF-A0A961I8S3-F1
#
_cell.length_a   1.000
_cell.length_b   1.000
_cell.length_c   1.000
_cell.angle_alpha   90.00
_cell.angle_beta   90.00
_cell.angle_gamma   90.00
#
_symmetry.space_group_name_H-M   'P 1'
#
loop_
_entity.id
_entity.type
_entity.pdbx_description
1 polymer ?
#
loop_
_entity_poly.entity_id
_entity_poly.type
_entity_poly.pdbx_seq_one_letter_code
_entity_poly.pdbx_strand_id
1 'polypeptide(L)'
;VAPRYIDLQKEDVSLCIMPLFHVNAQIASMMATMQAGATVVLEEMFKPRIFIRTLKKYRCTTFSGVPTIYNYLNEMKEAEGESLDFMKACICGAAPMPVDVFQKFEEKFGAKIIEGYGLSEGTCVSSLNPLNGVRKIGSIGIPIAGQQMAIWDDDGNELPDGEVGEIVIRGPNVMSGYWNNEAATGETIVNGWLRTGDQGYRDQDGYYFIVGRKKEMIIRGGENIYPKEIEEVLYEHEGVMDAAVVGIPDKKYGEEVAAFIVPRPGSSMSDKDIKKYLRAKIADYKRPRVIEIVHDLPRTATGKIQKIKIIEEYVGNMQLINRVNGNVRLPYNWVYGAGLAKFYQGMKDEGKFYGSRNPRTGKVQLPPKGYDGTTFEEANEWVELPNKGTLESFTTVHMEFPGQPMQPPYTYGYIKLEGASTHIYHLIEEIEEADIRVGLRVEAVWKNQNERRGDLYDIRYFRPLKD
;
A
#
# COMPACT_ATOMS: atom_id res chain seq x y z
N VAL A 1 30.40 8.94 -10.26
CA VAL A 1 29.45 9.98 -10.72
C VAL A 1 28.62 10.47 -9.53
N ALA A 2 27.90 9.60 -8.81
CA ALA A 2 27.12 9.93 -7.61
C ALA A 2 27.83 10.76 -6.51
N PRO A 3 29.12 10.53 -6.15
CA PRO A 3 29.78 11.33 -5.10
C PRO A 3 29.84 12.83 -5.44
N ARG A 4 29.91 13.17 -6.72
CA ARG A 4 30.07 14.56 -7.17
C ARG A 4 28.77 15.38 -7.11
N TYR A 5 27.59 14.74 -7.10
CA TYR A 5 26.30 15.47 -7.10
C TYR A 5 25.86 15.93 -5.74
N ILE A 6 26.17 15.13 -4.72
CA ILE A 6 25.92 15.43 -3.32
C ILE A 6 27.22 15.82 -2.59
N ASP A 7 28.29 16.07 -3.36
CA ASP A 7 29.58 16.55 -2.87
C ASP A 7 30.21 15.67 -1.77
N LEU A 8 30.08 14.34 -1.82
CA LEU A 8 30.65 13.48 -0.77
C LEU A 8 32.17 13.64 -0.66
N GLN A 9 32.63 13.88 0.56
CA GLN A 9 34.02 14.00 0.97
C GLN A 9 34.40 12.84 1.91
N LYS A 10 35.70 12.67 2.15
CA LYS A 10 36.24 11.55 2.96
C LYS A 10 35.71 11.53 4.40
N GLU A 11 35.36 12.70 4.93
CA GLU A 11 34.85 12.90 6.28
C GLU A 11 33.35 12.60 6.41
N ASP A 12 32.65 12.45 5.28
CA ASP A 12 31.22 12.15 5.28
C ASP A 12 30.94 10.74 5.80
N VAL A 13 29.75 10.58 6.37
CA VAL A 13 29.27 9.31 6.92
C VAL A 13 27.87 9.05 6.38
N SER A 14 27.71 8.01 5.57
CA SER A 14 26.42 7.63 4.99
C SER A 14 25.75 6.54 5.82
N LEU A 15 24.51 6.76 6.22
CA LEU A 15 23.69 5.73 6.84
C LEU A 15 22.93 4.95 5.75
N CYS A 16 23.21 3.66 5.63
CA CYS A 16 22.50 2.75 4.74
C CYS A 16 21.46 1.96 5.53
N ILE A 17 20.18 2.32 5.33
CA ILE A 17 19.00 1.66 5.91
C ILE A 17 18.21 0.83 4.89
N MET A 18 18.60 0.92 3.62
CA MET A 18 17.93 0.27 2.50
C MET A 18 18.58 -1.09 2.23
N PRO A 19 17.85 -2.11 1.75
CA PRO A 19 18.43 -3.43 1.55
C PRO A 19 19.48 -3.43 0.43
N LEU A 20 20.66 -4.01 0.69
CA LEU A 20 21.81 -4.02 -0.23
C LEU A 20 21.61 -4.83 -1.51
N PHE A 21 20.50 -5.53 -1.67
CA PHE A 21 20.13 -6.14 -2.96
C PHE A 21 19.40 -5.17 -3.90
N HIS A 22 19.04 -3.97 -3.42
CA HIS A 22 18.49 -2.90 -4.23
C HIS A 22 19.56 -1.93 -4.70
N VAL A 23 19.47 -1.54 -5.98
CA VAL A 23 20.43 -0.64 -6.63
C VAL A 23 20.56 0.71 -5.93
N ASN A 24 19.48 1.20 -5.28
CA ASN A 24 19.53 2.44 -4.49
C ASN A 24 20.51 2.33 -3.31
N ALA A 25 20.38 1.29 -2.49
CA ALA A 25 21.30 1.06 -1.36
C ALA A 25 22.74 0.87 -1.85
N GLN A 26 22.90 0.07 -2.91
CA GLN A 26 24.21 -0.21 -3.49
C GLN A 26 24.87 1.06 -4.04
N ILE A 27 24.18 1.85 -4.86
CA ILE A 27 24.81 2.98 -5.56
C ILE A 27 24.78 4.25 -4.72
N ALA A 28 23.64 4.64 -4.16
CA ALA A 28 23.47 5.92 -3.48
C ALA A 28 24.09 5.94 -2.09
N SER A 29 23.97 4.84 -1.32
CA SER A 29 24.47 4.79 0.07
C SER A 29 25.84 4.12 0.19
N MET A 30 26.10 3.02 -0.52
CA MET A 30 27.34 2.25 -0.36
C MET A 30 28.45 2.70 -1.32
N MET A 31 28.27 2.51 -2.63
CA MET A 31 29.33 2.70 -3.63
C MET A 31 29.70 4.18 -3.80
N ALA A 32 28.74 5.11 -3.74
CA ALA A 32 29.06 6.54 -3.76
C ALA A 32 29.95 6.93 -2.56
N THR A 33 29.59 6.48 -1.36
CA THR A 33 30.34 6.73 -0.13
C THR A 33 31.74 6.11 -0.20
N MET A 34 31.85 4.84 -0.60
CA MET A 34 33.14 4.17 -0.76
C MET A 34 34.02 4.85 -1.82
N GLN A 35 33.45 5.31 -2.92
CA GLN A 35 34.18 6.04 -3.97
C GLN A 35 34.75 7.38 -3.47
N ALA A 36 34.10 8.03 -2.50
CA ALA A 36 34.60 9.24 -1.85
C ALA A 36 35.67 8.96 -0.76
N GLY A 37 35.93 7.69 -0.44
CA GLY A 37 36.75 7.31 0.72
C GLY A 37 36.06 7.54 2.07
N ALA A 38 34.74 7.74 2.05
CA ALA A 38 33.89 8.06 3.18
C ALA A 38 33.45 6.79 3.95
N THR A 39 32.75 6.96 5.07
CA THR A 39 32.31 5.85 5.94
C THR A 39 30.86 5.47 5.69
N VAL A 40 30.58 4.16 5.56
CA VAL A 40 29.20 3.64 5.52
C VAL A 40 28.84 3.03 6.87
N VAL A 41 27.76 3.52 7.49
CA VAL A 41 27.12 2.89 8.65
C VAL A 41 25.97 2.02 8.14
N LEU A 42 25.98 0.73 8.49
CA LEU A 42 24.96 -0.22 8.06
C LEU A 42 23.97 -0.47 9.21
N GLU A 43 22.69 -0.42 8.89
CA GLU A 43 21.60 -0.95 9.71
C GLU A 43 20.87 -2.03 8.91
N GLU A 44 20.38 -3.07 9.59
CA GLU A 44 19.68 -4.19 8.91
C GLU A 44 18.45 -3.73 8.13
N MET A 45 17.73 -2.75 8.68
CA MET A 45 16.52 -2.17 8.11
C MET A 45 16.21 -0.83 8.79
N PHE A 46 15.35 -0.01 8.15
CA PHE A 46 14.81 1.17 8.80
C PHE A 46 14.00 0.81 10.05
N LYS A 47 14.48 1.25 11.21
CA LYS A 47 13.81 1.12 12.51
C LYS A 47 13.61 2.52 13.07
N PRO A 48 12.39 3.10 12.98
CA PRO A 48 12.18 4.52 13.21
C PRO A 48 12.72 5.02 14.57
N ARG A 49 12.51 4.25 15.64
CA ARG A 49 12.95 4.59 17.02
C ARG A 49 14.47 4.70 17.22
N ILE A 50 15.26 3.99 16.43
CA ILE A 50 16.73 4.03 16.56
C ILE A 50 17.38 4.88 15.47
N PHE A 51 16.65 5.19 14.39
CA PHE A 51 17.18 5.88 13.22
C PHE A 51 17.86 7.21 13.56
N ILE A 52 17.15 8.13 14.22
CA ILE A 52 17.68 9.44 14.62
C ILE A 52 18.86 9.27 15.60
N ARG A 53 18.75 8.31 16.52
CA ARG A 53 19.83 7.98 17.46
C ARG A 53 21.09 7.49 16.73
N THR A 54 20.95 6.65 15.71
CA THR A 54 22.05 6.15 14.89
C THR A 54 22.68 7.29 14.10
N LEU A 55 21.88 8.15 13.44
CA LEU A 55 22.38 9.34 12.74
C LEU A 55 23.27 10.19 13.66
N LYS A 56 22.79 10.50 14.87
CA LYS A 56 23.52 11.32 15.85
C LYS A 56 24.75 10.62 16.41
N LYS A 57 24.64 9.33 16.78
CA LYS A 57 25.72 8.53 17.37
C LYS A 57 26.93 8.46 16.44
N TYR A 58 26.70 8.25 15.15
CA TYR A 58 27.75 8.09 14.15
C TYR A 58 28.03 9.38 13.35
N ARG A 59 27.34 10.48 13.66
CA ARG A 59 27.43 11.76 12.95
C ARG A 59 27.26 11.59 11.44
N CYS A 60 26.23 10.84 11.06
CA CYS A 60 25.90 10.62 9.67
C CYS A 60 25.61 11.97 8.99
N THR A 61 26.15 12.18 7.80
CA THR A 61 25.94 13.40 7.01
C THR A 61 24.98 13.17 5.85
N THR A 62 24.73 11.92 5.48
CA THR A 62 23.75 11.56 4.45
C THR A 62 23.04 10.24 4.73
N PHE A 63 21.83 10.09 4.20
CA PHE A 63 21.17 8.80 4.03
C PHE A 63 20.32 8.85 2.75
N SER A 64 19.98 7.67 2.22
CA SER A 64 19.03 7.52 1.12
C SER A 64 17.79 6.77 1.61
N GLY A 65 16.61 7.26 1.25
CA GLY A 65 15.33 6.69 1.63
C GLY A 65 14.28 6.81 0.53
N VAL A 66 13.13 6.22 0.80
CA VAL A 66 11.90 6.34 -0.02
C VAL A 66 10.92 7.28 0.68
N PRO A 67 9.94 7.87 -0.02
CA PRO A 67 8.96 8.79 0.56
C PRO A 67 8.27 8.27 1.83
N THR A 68 7.96 6.97 1.87
CA THR A 68 7.38 6.29 3.04
C THR A 68 8.21 6.51 4.32
N ILE A 69 9.55 6.48 4.22
CA ILE A 69 10.45 6.68 5.37
C ILE A 69 10.33 8.13 5.90
N TYR A 70 10.32 9.10 4.99
CA TYR A 70 10.14 10.51 5.35
C TYR A 70 8.76 10.77 5.97
N ASN A 71 7.72 10.16 5.42
CA ASN A 71 6.37 10.25 5.97
C ASN A 71 6.31 9.67 7.39
N TYR A 72 6.90 8.50 7.63
CA TYR A 72 7.00 7.95 8.99
C TYR A 72 7.73 8.90 9.95
N LEU A 73 8.84 9.51 9.53
CA LEU A 73 9.58 10.48 10.37
C LEU A 73 8.75 11.73 10.69
N ASN A 74 7.94 12.21 9.74
CA ASN A 74 7.02 13.33 9.96
C ASN A 74 5.94 12.98 11.00
N GLU A 75 5.39 11.78 10.96
CA GLU A 75 4.31 11.36 11.87
C GLU A 75 4.78 10.92 13.27
N MET A 76 6.07 10.61 13.43
CA MET A 76 6.61 10.13 14.70
C MET A 76 6.63 11.21 15.79
N LYS A 77 5.96 10.94 16.91
CA LYS A 77 6.00 11.78 18.11
C LYS A 77 7.36 11.76 18.81
N GLU A 78 8.05 10.61 18.79
CA GLU A 78 9.38 10.49 19.39
C GLU A 78 10.46 11.28 18.61
N ALA A 79 10.13 11.74 17.41
CA ALA A 79 10.99 12.61 16.60
C ALA A 79 10.67 14.10 16.78
N GLU A 80 9.71 14.44 17.64
CA GLU A 80 9.31 15.83 17.87
C GLU A 80 10.42 16.60 18.60
N GLY A 81 10.81 17.75 18.03
CA GLY A 81 11.92 18.56 18.55
C GLY A 81 13.32 18.04 18.20
N GLU A 82 13.43 16.95 17.45
CA GLU A 82 14.72 16.48 16.93
C GLU A 82 15.17 17.34 15.73
N SER A 83 16.39 17.86 15.75
CA SER A 83 17.02 18.53 14.60
C SER A 83 17.95 17.58 13.84
N LEU A 84 17.92 17.69 12.51
CA LEU A 84 18.84 17.06 11.56
C LEU A 84 19.56 18.09 10.68
N ASP A 85 19.69 19.34 11.15
CA ASP A 85 20.38 20.44 10.44
C ASP A 85 21.84 20.14 10.05
N PHE A 86 22.49 19.21 10.75
CA PHE A 86 23.85 18.72 10.46
C PHE A 86 23.91 17.83 9.21
N MET A 87 22.77 17.38 8.69
CA MET A 87 22.70 16.55 7.49
C MET A 87 23.08 17.36 6.26
N LYS A 88 24.07 16.87 5.52
CA LYS A 88 24.47 17.42 4.22
C LYS A 88 23.38 17.19 3.17
N ALA A 89 22.86 15.96 3.09
CA ALA A 89 21.82 15.60 2.13
C ALA A 89 20.98 14.42 2.61
N CYS A 90 19.67 14.61 2.64
CA CYS A 90 18.69 13.52 2.80
C CYS A 90 18.16 13.13 1.41
N ILE A 91 18.65 12.03 0.85
CA ILE A 91 18.35 11.66 -0.54
C ILE A 91 17.02 10.89 -0.60
N CYS A 92 16.09 11.37 -1.41
CA CYS A 92 14.83 10.67 -1.67
C CYS A 92 14.81 10.14 -3.11
N GLY A 93 14.37 8.90 -3.30
CA GLY A 93 14.17 8.32 -4.63
C GLY A 93 13.36 7.04 -4.61
N ALA A 94 13.37 6.32 -5.73
CA ALA A 94 12.64 5.06 -5.99
C ALA A 94 11.09 5.14 -5.98
N ALA A 95 10.51 6.23 -5.50
CA ALA A 95 9.13 6.62 -5.72
C ALA A 95 9.02 8.16 -5.72
N PRO A 96 8.03 8.74 -6.40
CA PRO A 96 7.81 10.19 -6.37
C PRO A 96 7.57 10.69 -4.95
N MET A 97 8.21 11.79 -4.57
CA MET A 97 8.05 12.39 -3.25
C MET A 97 6.83 13.31 -3.22
N PRO A 98 5.82 13.08 -2.35
CA PRO A 98 4.73 14.03 -2.20
C PRO A 98 5.25 15.38 -1.66
N VAL A 99 4.79 16.47 -2.26
CA VAL A 99 5.19 17.85 -1.91
C VAL A 99 4.95 18.14 -0.42
N ASP A 100 3.78 17.72 0.11
CA ASP A 100 3.43 17.88 1.53
C ASP A 100 4.42 17.16 2.46
N VAL A 101 4.79 15.92 2.14
CA VAL A 101 5.76 15.14 2.94
C VAL A 101 7.13 15.80 2.90
N PHE A 102 7.53 16.35 1.74
CA PHE A 102 8.80 17.05 1.56
C PHE A 102 8.85 18.29 2.46
N GLN A 103 7.83 19.16 2.35
CA GLN A 103 7.77 20.42 3.10
C GLN A 103 7.75 20.17 4.60
N LYS A 104 6.87 19.27 5.08
CA LYS A 104 6.79 18.91 6.50
C LYS A 104 8.11 18.38 7.05
N PHE A 105 8.87 17.61 6.27
CA PHE A 105 10.15 17.09 6.72
C PHE A 105 11.21 18.19 6.84
N GLU A 106 11.35 19.06 5.84
CA GLU A 106 12.32 20.16 5.92
C GLU A 106 11.97 21.13 7.05
N GLU A 107 10.68 21.43 7.24
CA GLU A 107 10.19 22.26 8.34
C GLU A 107 10.45 21.63 9.72
N LYS A 108 10.16 20.34 9.88
CA LYS A 108 10.30 19.62 11.15
C LYS A 108 11.75 19.44 11.57
N PHE A 109 12.62 19.05 10.64
CA PHE A 109 13.98 18.60 10.96
C PHE A 109 15.08 19.60 10.57
N GLY A 110 14.77 20.64 9.79
CA GLY A 110 15.76 21.61 9.28
C GLY A 110 16.75 21.01 8.28
N ALA A 111 16.50 19.80 7.77
CA ALA A 111 17.38 19.08 6.87
C ALA A 111 16.90 19.17 5.41
N LYS A 112 17.85 19.23 4.48
CA LYS A 112 17.56 19.35 3.05
C LYS A 112 17.29 17.99 2.41
N ILE A 113 16.12 17.84 1.79
CA ILE A 113 15.82 16.71 0.90
C ILE A 113 16.37 16.97 -0.49
N ILE A 114 17.10 16.00 -1.02
CA ILE A 114 17.54 15.98 -2.41
C ILE A 114 16.77 14.87 -3.12
N GLU A 115 15.70 15.25 -3.80
CA GLU A 115 14.91 14.32 -4.62
C GLU A 115 15.64 14.02 -5.93
N GLY A 116 15.76 12.73 -6.23
CA GLY A 116 16.35 12.23 -7.46
C GLY A 116 15.56 11.09 -8.06
N TYR A 117 15.85 10.85 -9.33
CA TYR A 117 15.20 9.82 -10.11
C TYR A 117 16.20 8.89 -10.75
N GLY A 118 15.79 7.65 -10.84
CA GLY A 118 16.36 6.66 -11.71
C GLY A 118 15.71 5.31 -11.47
N LEU A 119 16.24 4.34 -12.19
CA LEU A 119 15.71 3.00 -12.32
C LEU A 119 16.85 2.00 -12.41
N SER A 120 16.55 0.71 -12.27
CA SER A 120 17.54 -0.36 -12.32
C SER A 120 18.31 -0.34 -13.64
N GLU A 121 17.59 -0.12 -14.73
CA GLU A 121 18.09 -0.03 -16.10
C GLU A 121 18.99 1.19 -16.32
N GLY A 122 18.90 2.20 -15.45
CA GLY A 122 19.73 3.41 -15.47
C GLY A 122 20.81 3.41 -14.38
N THR A 123 21.14 2.27 -13.77
CA THR A 123 22.14 2.16 -12.69
C THR A 123 21.88 3.16 -11.55
N CYS A 124 20.67 3.12 -11.01
CA CYS A 124 20.17 3.89 -9.86
C CYS A 124 19.80 5.35 -10.12
N VAL A 125 20.72 6.20 -10.59
CA VAL A 125 20.50 7.66 -10.66
C VAL A 125 20.68 8.16 -12.08
N SER A 126 19.70 8.92 -12.55
CA SER A 126 19.66 9.52 -13.88
C SER A 126 19.49 11.05 -13.81
N SER A 127 18.69 11.55 -12.88
CA SER A 127 18.57 12.96 -12.56
C SER A 127 18.50 13.21 -11.06
N LEU A 128 18.85 14.43 -10.65
CA LEU A 128 18.86 14.84 -9.24
C LEU A 128 18.60 16.34 -9.13
N ASN A 129 17.85 16.75 -8.10
CA ASN A 129 17.83 18.16 -7.71
C ASN A 129 19.24 18.62 -7.28
N PRO A 130 19.70 19.81 -7.66
CA PRO A 130 21.02 20.30 -7.25
C PRO A 130 21.13 20.46 -5.73
N LEU A 131 22.22 19.93 -5.13
CA LEU A 131 22.52 20.14 -3.70
C LEU A 131 22.74 21.62 -3.37
N ASN A 132 23.55 22.29 -4.18
CA ASN A 132 23.98 23.67 -4.01
C ASN A 132 23.41 24.59 -5.10
N GLY A 133 22.13 24.44 -5.42
CA GLY A 133 21.45 25.22 -6.45
C GLY A 133 19.95 25.38 -6.17
N VAL A 134 19.20 25.83 -7.18
CA VAL A 134 17.75 25.93 -7.10
C VAL A 134 17.17 24.52 -7.12
N ARG A 135 16.43 24.13 -6.08
CA ARG A 135 15.66 22.88 -6.06
C ARG A 135 14.23 23.21 -6.44
N LYS A 136 13.62 22.40 -7.31
CA LYS A 136 12.20 22.51 -7.64
C LYS A 136 11.45 21.35 -6.97
N ILE A 137 10.67 21.66 -5.94
CA ILE A 137 9.90 20.64 -5.22
C ILE A 137 8.90 20.00 -6.19
N GLY A 138 8.84 18.66 -6.20
CA GLY A 138 8.04 17.88 -7.15
C GLY A 138 8.75 17.58 -8.47
N SER A 139 9.91 18.20 -8.74
CA SER A 139 10.78 17.83 -9.84
C SER A 139 11.69 16.68 -9.46
N ILE A 140 11.99 15.82 -10.42
CA ILE A 140 13.07 14.84 -10.32
C ILE A 140 14.46 15.41 -10.65
N GLY A 141 14.54 16.73 -10.79
CA GLY A 141 15.76 17.48 -11.03
C GLY A 141 16.18 17.53 -12.49
N ILE A 142 17.49 17.69 -12.68
CA ILE A 142 18.14 17.78 -13.99
C ILE A 142 19.01 16.55 -14.25
N PRO A 143 19.27 16.18 -15.52
CA PRO A 143 20.11 15.03 -15.85
C PRO A 143 21.49 15.14 -15.18
N ILE A 144 21.98 14.04 -14.62
CA ILE A 144 23.35 14.03 -14.10
C ILE A 144 24.35 14.13 -15.27
N ALA A 145 25.47 14.82 -15.08
CA ALA A 145 26.55 14.94 -16.06
C ALA A 145 26.96 13.58 -16.65
N GLY A 146 27.12 13.60 -17.97
CA GLY A 146 27.34 12.42 -18.80
C GLY A 146 26.04 11.74 -19.25
N GLN A 147 24.88 12.12 -18.69
CA GLN A 147 23.58 11.66 -19.15
C GLN A 147 22.83 12.72 -19.93
N GLN A 148 21.98 12.23 -20.80
CA GLN A 148 21.00 12.97 -21.55
C GLN A 148 19.63 12.41 -21.19
N MET A 149 18.66 13.30 -21.08
CA MET A 149 17.25 12.95 -20.98
C MET A 149 16.50 13.73 -22.04
N ALA A 150 15.37 13.19 -22.49
CA ALA A 150 14.43 13.85 -23.38
C ALA A 150 13.01 13.37 -23.06
N ILE A 151 12.02 14.05 -23.62
CA ILE A 151 10.61 13.63 -23.58
C ILE A 151 10.25 13.17 -24.99
N TRP A 152 9.78 11.92 -25.16
CA TRP A 152 9.36 11.38 -26.45
C TRP A 152 7.84 11.17 -26.52
N ASP A 153 7.27 11.34 -27.70
CA ASP A 153 5.93 10.85 -28.01
C ASP A 153 5.91 9.31 -28.20
N ASP A 154 4.75 8.77 -28.55
CA ASP A 154 4.59 7.33 -28.79
C ASP A 154 5.35 6.84 -30.02
N ASP A 155 5.58 7.71 -31.00
CA ASP A 155 6.29 7.44 -32.25
C ASP A 155 7.83 7.58 -32.10
N GLY A 156 8.30 8.07 -30.95
CA GLY A 156 9.73 8.24 -30.63
C GLY A 156 10.31 9.59 -31.04
N ASN A 157 9.48 10.60 -31.30
CA ASN A 157 9.93 11.96 -31.59
C ASN A 157 10.07 12.77 -30.29
N GLU A 158 11.10 13.61 -30.21
CA GLU A 158 11.29 14.51 -29.06
C GLU A 158 10.22 15.61 -29.02
N LEU A 159 9.58 15.75 -27.87
CA LEU A 159 8.54 16.76 -27.61
C LEU A 159 9.13 18.07 -27.06
N PRO A 160 8.49 19.22 -27.34
CA PRO A 160 8.85 20.50 -26.75
C PRO A 160 8.71 20.57 -25.23
N ASP A 161 9.33 21.59 -24.62
CA ASP A 161 9.17 21.85 -23.18
C ASP A 161 7.70 22.10 -22.82
N GLY A 162 7.27 21.50 -21.70
CA GLY A 162 5.90 21.58 -21.17
C GLY A 162 4.94 20.52 -21.71
N GLU A 163 5.29 19.80 -22.79
CA GLU A 163 4.47 18.71 -23.30
C GLU A 163 4.74 17.39 -22.56
N VAL A 164 3.69 16.61 -22.34
CA VAL A 164 3.76 15.33 -21.63
C VAL A 164 4.04 14.21 -22.61
N GLY A 165 5.08 13.43 -22.31
CA GLY A 165 5.42 12.21 -23.03
C GLY A 165 6.27 11.26 -22.19
N GLU A 166 6.89 10.29 -22.82
CA GLU A 166 7.80 9.34 -22.16
C GLU A 166 9.16 9.98 -21.87
N ILE A 167 9.61 9.88 -20.62
CA ILE A 167 10.97 10.24 -20.26
C ILE A 167 11.90 9.16 -20.83
N VAL A 168 12.87 9.56 -21.65
CA VAL A 168 13.90 8.67 -22.18
C VAL A 168 15.28 9.09 -21.70
N ILE A 169 16.19 8.13 -21.55
CA ILE A 169 17.51 8.37 -20.95
C ILE A 169 18.60 7.79 -21.84
N ARG A 170 19.69 8.52 -22.06
CA ARG A 170 20.88 8.02 -22.76
C ARG A 170 22.13 8.41 -21.98
N GLY A 171 23.04 7.46 -21.80
CA GLY A 171 24.28 7.70 -21.11
C GLY A 171 25.02 6.43 -20.70
N PRO A 172 26.21 6.56 -20.10
CA PRO A 172 27.06 5.44 -19.72
C PRO A 172 26.50 4.60 -18.56
N ASN A 173 25.42 5.03 -17.92
CA ASN A 173 24.72 4.34 -16.84
C ASN A 173 23.57 3.45 -17.34
N VAL A 174 23.21 3.52 -18.62
CA VAL A 174 22.20 2.65 -19.21
C VAL A 174 22.74 1.23 -19.23
N MET A 175 21.94 0.28 -18.77
CA MET A 175 22.30 -1.13 -18.71
C MET A 175 22.70 -1.67 -20.10
N SER A 176 23.44 -2.78 -20.12
CA SER A 176 23.75 -3.48 -21.38
C SER A 176 22.55 -4.23 -21.97
N GLY A 177 21.55 -4.57 -21.13
CA GLY A 177 20.33 -5.27 -21.53
C GLY A 177 19.80 -6.19 -20.44
N TYR A 178 18.65 -6.80 -20.70
CA TYR A 178 18.06 -7.82 -19.84
C TYR A 178 18.71 -9.18 -20.09
N TRP A 179 19.03 -9.89 -19.00
CA TRP A 179 19.67 -11.20 -19.06
C TRP A 179 18.82 -12.22 -19.84
N ASN A 180 19.39 -12.80 -20.91
CA ASN A 180 18.73 -13.76 -21.81
C ASN A 180 17.38 -13.29 -22.38
N ASN A 181 17.18 -11.98 -22.53
CA ASN A 181 15.95 -11.43 -23.10
C ASN A 181 16.25 -10.29 -24.08
N GLU A 182 16.76 -10.66 -25.25
CA GLU A 182 17.09 -9.72 -26.33
C GLU A 182 15.86 -8.96 -26.84
N ALA A 183 14.69 -9.60 -26.87
CA ALA A 183 13.44 -8.97 -27.29
C ALA A 183 13.06 -7.80 -26.38
N ALA A 184 12.98 -8.02 -25.06
CA ALA A 184 12.72 -6.95 -24.12
C ALA A 184 13.84 -5.89 -24.13
N THR A 185 15.09 -6.32 -24.35
CA THR A 185 16.22 -5.38 -24.46
C THR A 185 16.04 -4.44 -25.66
N GLY A 186 15.65 -4.96 -26.82
CA GLY A 186 15.43 -4.17 -28.03
C GLY A 186 14.19 -3.26 -27.94
N GLU A 187 13.16 -3.66 -27.19
CA GLU A 187 11.99 -2.81 -26.91
C GLU A 187 12.33 -1.66 -25.93
N THR A 188 13.20 -1.92 -24.96
CA THR A 188 13.54 -0.98 -23.90
C THR A 188 14.71 -0.06 -24.26
N ILE A 189 15.71 -0.54 -25.00
CA ILE A 189 16.86 0.25 -25.44
C ILE A 189 16.77 0.44 -26.95
N VAL A 190 16.27 1.60 -27.36
CA VAL A 190 16.03 1.96 -28.76
C VAL A 190 17.04 3.04 -29.17
N ASN A 191 17.89 2.76 -30.15
CA ASN A 191 18.90 3.71 -30.65
C ASN A 191 19.81 4.29 -29.54
N GLY A 192 20.14 3.46 -28.53
CA GLY A 192 20.94 3.85 -27.37
C GLY A 192 20.19 4.65 -26.29
N TRP A 193 18.88 4.86 -26.47
CA TRP A 193 18.00 5.47 -25.48
C TRP A 193 17.22 4.40 -24.72
N LEU A 194 17.26 4.49 -23.39
CA LEU A 194 16.43 3.75 -22.48
C LEU A 194 15.02 4.39 -22.43
N ARG A 195 14.01 3.66 -22.90
CA ARG A 195 12.59 3.93 -22.70
C ARG A 195 12.19 3.55 -21.28
N THR A 196 11.89 4.54 -20.44
CA THR A 196 11.68 4.32 -19.00
C THR A 196 10.28 3.82 -18.66
N GLY A 197 9.31 4.06 -19.55
CA GLY A 197 7.88 3.92 -19.28
C GLY A 197 7.31 4.94 -18.30
N ASP A 198 8.12 5.85 -17.75
CA ASP A 198 7.69 6.96 -16.91
C ASP A 198 7.24 8.13 -17.81
N GLN A 199 6.09 8.72 -17.50
CA GLN A 199 5.48 9.82 -18.23
C GLN A 199 5.75 11.13 -17.51
N GLY A 200 6.11 12.18 -18.23
CA GLY A 200 6.52 13.45 -17.66
C GLY A 200 6.72 14.54 -18.70
N TYR A 201 7.14 15.70 -18.22
CA TYR A 201 7.50 16.84 -19.06
C TYR A 201 8.81 17.46 -18.56
N ARG A 202 9.47 18.22 -19.44
CA ARG A 202 10.60 19.10 -19.11
C ARG A 202 10.10 20.54 -19.06
N ASP A 203 10.44 21.28 -18.01
CA ASP A 203 10.12 22.71 -17.95
C ASP A 203 11.18 23.56 -18.67
N GLN A 204 10.92 24.87 -18.77
CA GLN A 204 11.79 25.82 -19.46
C GLN A 204 13.17 26.00 -18.79
N ASP A 205 13.31 25.62 -17.52
CA ASP A 205 14.60 25.68 -16.79
C ASP A 205 15.35 24.33 -16.88
N GLY A 206 14.84 23.37 -17.64
CA GLY A 206 15.44 22.06 -17.88
C GLY A 206 15.15 21.01 -16.79
N TYR A 207 14.24 21.29 -15.86
CA TYR A 207 13.83 20.37 -14.80
C TYR A 207 12.77 19.40 -15.32
N TYR A 208 12.89 18.14 -14.92
CA TYR A 208 11.94 17.09 -15.31
C TYR A 208 10.92 16.86 -14.21
N PHE A 209 9.67 16.61 -14.61
CA PHE A 209 8.56 16.30 -13.72
C PHE A 209 7.89 15.01 -14.17
N ILE A 210 7.68 14.09 -13.24
CA ILE A 210 6.93 12.85 -13.51
C ILE A 210 5.46 13.12 -13.26
N VAL A 211 4.62 12.86 -14.24
CA VAL A 211 3.15 12.87 -14.08
C VAL A 211 2.58 11.47 -13.88
N GLY A 212 3.29 10.41 -14.25
CA GLY A 212 2.86 9.05 -13.97
C GLY A 212 3.69 7.97 -14.66
N ARG A 213 3.13 6.77 -14.77
CA ARG A 213 3.69 5.67 -15.56
C ARG A 213 2.75 5.28 -16.66
N LYS A 214 3.28 5.01 -17.85
CA LYS A 214 2.48 4.59 -19.01
C LYS A 214 1.64 3.33 -18.70
N LYS A 215 2.19 2.39 -17.93
CA LYS A 215 1.50 1.16 -17.50
C LYS A 215 0.52 1.35 -16.33
N GLU A 216 0.59 2.46 -15.61
CA GLU A 216 -0.33 2.77 -14.49
C GLU A 216 -1.38 3.82 -14.88
N MET A 217 -1.29 4.35 -16.11
CA MET A 217 -2.24 5.33 -16.63
C MET A 217 -3.61 4.68 -16.73
N ILE A 218 -4.61 5.36 -16.17
CA ILE A 218 -6.00 4.91 -16.19
C ILE A 218 -6.63 5.46 -17.47
N ILE A 219 -7.19 4.59 -18.30
CA ILE A 219 -7.89 4.95 -19.52
C ILE A 219 -9.39 4.82 -19.27
N ARG A 220 -10.03 5.94 -18.95
CA ARG A 220 -11.46 5.98 -18.62
C ARG A 220 -12.25 6.59 -19.76
N GLY A 221 -12.90 5.76 -20.56
CA GLY A 221 -13.74 6.24 -21.67
C GLY A 221 -12.96 7.03 -22.75
N GLY A 222 -11.68 6.73 -22.93
CA GLY A 222 -10.78 7.40 -23.87
C GLY A 222 -9.95 8.54 -23.28
N GLU A 223 -10.20 8.92 -22.02
CA GLU A 223 -9.42 9.96 -21.32
C GLU A 223 -8.25 9.34 -20.56
N ASN A 224 -7.06 9.93 -20.72
CA ASN A 224 -5.87 9.55 -19.97
C ASN A 224 -5.87 10.23 -18.60
N ILE A 225 -5.86 9.42 -17.55
CA ILE A 225 -5.85 9.89 -16.16
C ILE A 225 -4.58 9.35 -15.51
N TYR A 226 -3.71 10.25 -15.07
CA TYR A 226 -2.51 9.89 -14.34
C TYR A 226 -2.80 9.80 -12.83
N PRO A 227 -2.68 8.62 -12.20
CA PRO A 227 -3.00 8.46 -10.79
C PRO A 227 -2.26 9.43 -9.86
N LYS A 228 -1.00 9.75 -10.20
CA LYS A 228 -0.12 10.57 -9.37
C LYS A 228 -0.69 11.98 -9.14
N GLU A 229 -1.31 12.58 -10.15
CA GLU A 229 -1.94 13.91 -10.01
C GLU A 229 -3.04 13.91 -8.94
N ILE A 230 -3.77 12.80 -8.81
CA ILE A 230 -4.84 12.65 -7.83
C ILE A 230 -4.24 12.32 -6.45
N GLU A 231 -3.21 11.47 -6.41
CA GLU A 231 -2.46 11.14 -5.19
C GLU A 231 -1.86 12.39 -4.55
N GLU A 232 -1.22 13.27 -5.32
CA GLU A 232 -0.66 14.55 -4.82
C GLU A 232 -1.73 15.42 -4.14
N VAL A 233 -2.89 15.57 -4.78
CA VAL A 233 -4.02 16.29 -4.20
C VAL A 233 -4.52 15.62 -2.93
N LEU A 234 -4.56 14.29 -2.87
CA LEU A 234 -4.96 13.56 -1.66
C LEU A 234 -3.96 13.77 -0.51
N TYR A 235 -2.66 13.82 -0.78
CA TYR A 235 -1.63 14.08 0.24
C TYR A 235 -1.75 15.47 0.87
N GLU A 236 -2.29 16.47 0.16
CA GLU A 236 -2.57 17.80 0.72
C GLU A 236 -3.74 17.81 1.73
N HIS A 237 -4.53 16.73 1.83
CA HIS A 237 -5.62 16.65 2.79
C HIS A 237 -5.07 16.35 4.19
N GLU A 238 -5.38 17.19 5.18
CA GLU A 238 -4.84 17.07 6.55
C GLU A 238 -5.01 15.68 7.16
N GLY A 239 -6.17 15.05 6.96
CA GLY A 239 -6.44 13.71 7.49
C GLY A 239 -5.76 12.55 6.75
N VAL A 240 -5.15 12.75 5.56
CA VAL A 240 -4.60 11.67 4.73
C VAL A 240 -3.13 11.46 5.08
N MET A 241 -2.79 10.24 5.48
CA MET A 241 -1.40 9.82 5.74
C MET A 241 -0.76 9.24 4.48
N ASP A 242 -1.49 8.38 3.78
CA ASP A 242 -1.02 7.75 2.55
C ASP A 242 -2.17 7.50 1.58
N ALA A 243 -1.87 7.42 0.28
CA ALA A 243 -2.88 7.21 -0.74
C ALA A 243 -2.33 6.42 -1.93
N ALA A 244 -3.18 5.59 -2.52
CA ALA A 244 -2.93 4.96 -3.81
C ALA A 244 -4.16 5.12 -4.71
N VAL A 245 -3.93 5.57 -5.93
CA VAL A 245 -4.96 5.69 -6.98
C VAL A 245 -4.64 4.68 -8.07
N VAL A 246 -5.67 3.93 -8.48
CA VAL A 246 -5.57 2.86 -9.46
C VAL A 246 -6.79 2.83 -10.37
N GLY A 247 -6.59 2.29 -11.57
CA GLY A 247 -7.67 1.91 -12.48
C GLY A 247 -8.22 0.56 -12.07
N ILE A 248 -9.53 0.47 -11.89
CA ILE A 248 -10.24 -0.79 -11.69
C ILE A 248 -11.13 -1.09 -12.90
N PRO A 249 -11.36 -2.36 -13.26
CA PRO A 249 -12.19 -2.70 -14.41
C PRO A 249 -13.61 -2.14 -14.29
N ASP A 250 -14.09 -1.47 -15.33
CA ASP A 250 -15.45 -0.96 -15.45
C ASP A 250 -16.10 -1.36 -16.77
N LYS A 251 -17.36 -1.82 -16.71
CA LYS A 251 -18.06 -2.34 -17.89
C LYS A 251 -18.38 -1.27 -18.94
N LYS A 252 -18.49 -0.01 -18.54
CA LYS A 252 -18.93 1.09 -19.40
C LYS A 252 -17.74 1.88 -19.94
N TYR A 253 -16.75 2.15 -19.11
CA TYR A 253 -15.63 3.04 -19.44
C TYR A 253 -14.30 2.30 -19.66
N GLY A 254 -14.29 0.97 -19.55
CA GLY A 254 -13.08 0.15 -19.56
C GLY A 254 -12.44 0.12 -18.18
N GLU A 255 -12.08 1.29 -17.66
CA GLU A 255 -11.61 1.48 -16.30
C GLU A 255 -12.39 2.56 -15.56
N GLU A 256 -12.44 2.46 -14.23
CA GLU A 256 -12.92 3.49 -13.32
C GLU A 256 -11.84 3.83 -12.29
N VAL A 257 -11.80 5.09 -11.85
CA VAL A 257 -10.79 5.56 -10.90
C VAL A 257 -11.18 5.16 -9.48
N ALA A 258 -10.29 4.45 -8.81
CA ALA A 258 -10.41 4.07 -7.41
C ALA A 258 -9.27 4.68 -6.57
N ALA A 259 -9.61 5.23 -5.41
CA ALA A 259 -8.64 5.75 -4.43
C ALA A 259 -8.70 4.94 -3.14
N PHE A 260 -7.52 4.52 -2.66
CA PHE A 260 -7.32 3.78 -1.42
C PHE A 260 -6.52 4.68 -0.48
N ILE A 261 -7.11 5.03 0.67
CA ILE A 261 -6.62 6.12 1.51
C ILE A 261 -6.35 5.61 2.92
N VAL A 262 -5.13 5.81 3.39
CA VAL A 262 -4.75 5.58 4.79
C VAL A 262 -4.95 6.88 5.57
N PRO A 263 -5.84 6.91 6.58
CA PRO A 263 -6.02 8.09 7.42
C PRO A 263 -4.84 8.24 8.39
N ARG A 264 -4.52 9.49 8.76
CA ARG A 264 -3.57 9.76 9.85
C ARG A 264 -4.10 9.24 11.19
N PRO A 265 -3.21 8.84 12.12
CA PRO A 265 -3.63 8.44 13.46
C PRO A 265 -4.51 9.49 14.14
N GLY A 266 -5.68 9.09 14.61
CA GLY A 266 -6.66 9.99 15.25
C GLY A 266 -7.53 10.80 14.28
N SER A 267 -7.30 10.69 12.97
CA SER A 267 -8.20 11.25 11.96
C SER A 267 -9.31 10.26 11.64
N SER A 268 -10.52 10.78 11.39
CA SER A 268 -11.63 10.01 10.86
C SER A 268 -12.15 10.73 9.61
N MET A 269 -12.43 9.96 8.55
CA MET A 269 -12.93 10.48 7.28
C MET A 269 -13.85 9.45 6.63
N SER A 270 -14.83 9.95 5.89
CA SER A 270 -15.69 9.13 5.04
C SER A 270 -15.36 9.30 3.56
N ASP A 271 -15.85 8.38 2.72
CA ASP A 271 -15.76 8.49 1.26
C ASP A 271 -16.40 9.80 0.75
N LYS A 272 -17.46 10.28 1.41
CA LYS A 272 -18.15 11.53 1.09
C LYS A 272 -17.28 12.75 1.35
N ASP A 273 -16.50 12.74 2.44
CA ASP A 273 -15.63 13.86 2.81
C ASP A 273 -14.53 14.03 1.75
N ILE A 274 -13.90 12.93 1.35
CA ILE A 274 -12.88 12.95 0.30
C ILE A 274 -13.47 13.34 -1.05
N LYS A 275 -14.63 12.79 -1.44
CA LYS A 275 -15.32 13.21 -2.69
C LYS A 275 -15.61 14.71 -2.71
N LYS A 276 -16.00 15.28 -1.56
CA LYS A 276 -16.25 16.72 -1.42
C LYS A 276 -14.95 17.52 -1.55
N TYR A 277 -13.88 17.07 -0.91
CA TYR A 277 -12.56 17.70 -0.99
C TYR A 277 -12.02 17.73 -2.43
N LEU A 278 -12.04 16.58 -3.11
CA LEU A 278 -11.55 16.46 -4.49
C LEU A 278 -12.38 17.28 -5.50
N ARG A 279 -13.67 17.48 -5.25
CA ARG A 279 -14.56 18.25 -6.15
C ARG A 279 -14.05 19.66 -6.44
N ALA A 280 -13.37 20.29 -5.48
CA ALA A 280 -12.87 21.66 -5.63
C ALA A 280 -11.47 21.74 -6.26
N LYS A 281 -10.76 20.62 -6.40
CA LYS A 281 -9.33 20.60 -6.76
C LYS A 281 -9.01 19.89 -8.08
N ILE A 282 -9.85 18.93 -8.49
CA ILE A 282 -9.61 18.15 -9.71
C ILE A 282 -10.83 18.12 -10.64
N ALA A 283 -10.57 18.01 -11.94
CA ALA A 283 -11.59 17.90 -12.98
C ALA A 283 -12.50 16.67 -12.76
N ASP A 284 -13.79 16.77 -13.12
CA ASP A 284 -14.78 15.74 -12.79
C ASP A 284 -14.44 14.34 -13.30
N TYR A 285 -13.86 14.25 -14.50
CA TYR A 285 -13.51 12.96 -15.10
C TYR A 285 -12.32 12.27 -14.40
N LYS A 286 -11.46 13.01 -13.70
CA LYS A 286 -10.34 12.48 -12.90
C LYS A 286 -10.79 12.03 -11.50
N ARG A 287 -12.01 12.37 -11.07
CA ARG A 287 -12.44 12.09 -9.70
C ARG A 287 -12.64 10.60 -9.45
N PRO A 288 -12.02 10.03 -8.39
CA PRO A 288 -12.31 8.68 -7.96
C PRO A 288 -13.80 8.47 -7.70
N ARG A 289 -14.39 7.46 -8.34
CA ARG A 289 -15.77 7.04 -8.06
C ARG A 289 -15.83 6.04 -6.91
N VAL A 290 -14.78 5.23 -6.79
CA VAL A 290 -14.54 4.36 -5.65
C VAL A 290 -13.54 5.03 -4.72
N ILE A 291 -13.90 5.12 -3.44
CA ILE A 291 -13.00 5.57 -2.39
C ILE A 291 -13.09 4.57 -1.25
N GLU A 292 -11.97 3.95 -0.94
CA GLU A 292 -11.82 3.01 0.15
C GLU A 292 -10.88 3.61 1.19
N ILE A 293 -11.38 3.77 2.40
CA ILE A 293 -10.52 4.08 3.54
C ILE A 293 -9.93 2.76 4.02
N VAL A 294 -8.61 2.69 4.11
CA VAL A 294 -7.81 1.51 4.49
C VAL A 294 -6.89 1.85 5.65
N HIS A 295 -6.33 0.84 6.31
CA HIS A 295 -5.32 1.08 7.33
C HIS A 295 -3.90 1.05 6.81
N ASP A 296 -3.61 0.26 5.78
CA ASP A 296 -2.30 0.25 5.12
C ASP A 296 -2.45 -0.18 3.66
N LEU A 297 -1.41 0.09 2.89
CA LEU A 297 -1.27 -0.25 1.48
C LEU A 297 -0.21 -1.35 1.34
N PRO A 298 -0.41 -2.35 0.47
CA PRO A 298 0.58 -3.39 0.25
C PRO A 298 1.87 -2.77 -0.31
N ARG A 299 3.03 -3.14 0.25
CA ARG A 299 4.33 -2.59 -0.13
C ARG A 299 5.36 -3.66 -0.47
N THR A 300 6.33 -3.30 -1.29
CA THR A 300 7.54 -4.09 -1.52
C THR A 300 8.45 -4.03 -0.28
N ALA A 301 9.51 -4.85 -0.25
CA ALA A 301 10.54 -4.77 0.79
C ALA A 301 11.23 -3.39 0.87
N THR A 302 11.16 -2.56 -0.18
CA THR A 302 11.65 -1.18 -0.19
C THR A 302 10.65 -0.15 0.30
N GLY A 303 9.42 -0.55 0.64
CA GLY A 303 8.36 0.37 1.06
C GLY A 303 7.61 1.05 -0.09
N LYS A 304 7.77 0.60 -1.34
CA LYS A 304 7.00 1.09 -2.50
C LYS A 304 5.62 0.44 -2.53
N ILE A 305 4.58 1.23 -2.76
CA ILE A 305 3.19 0.73 -2.90
C ILE A 305 3.06 -0.21 -4.10
N GLN A 306 2.41 -1.35 -3.92
CA GLN A 306 2.13 -2.37 -4.93
C GLN A 306 0.73 -2.19 -5.52
N LYS A 307 0.57 -1.24 -6.45
CA LYS A 307 -0.73 -0.92 -7.08
C LYS A 307 -1.41 -2.12 -7.76
N ILE A 308 -0.64 -2.98 -8.43
CA ILE A 308 -1.18 -4.21 -9.06
C ILE A 308 -1.83 -5.11 -8.00
N LYS A 309 -1.16 -5.30 -6.86
CA LYS A 309 -1.68 -6.10 -5.75
C LYS A 309 -2.96 -5.49 -5.16
N ILE A 310 -3.06 -4.15 -5.08
CA ILE A 310 -4.30 -3.46 -4.68
C ILE A 310 -5.43 -3.80 -5.64
N ILE A 311 -5.19 -3.74 -6.95
CA ILE A 311 -6.20 -4.05 -7.98
C ILE A 311 -6.63 -5.52 -7.86
N GLU A 312 -5.69 -6.46 -7.76
CA GLU A 312 -5.96 -7.90 -7.62
C GLU A 312 -6.81 -8.19 -6.38
N GLU A 313 -6.44 -7.64 -5.22
CA GLU A 313 -7.18 -7.80 -3.97
C GLU A 313 -8.57 -7.18 -4.04
N TYR A 314 -8.70 -5.97 -4.59
CA TYR A 314 -9.98 -5.28 -4.75
C TYR A 314 -10.94 -6.02 -5.69
N VAL A 315 -10.45 -6.41 -6.88
CA VAL A 315 -11.26 -7.14 -7.86
C VAL A 315 -11.66 -8.51 -7.32
N GLY A 316 -10.75 -9.22 -6.64
CA GLY A 316 -11.06 -10.48 -5.96
C GLY A 316 -12.18 -10.33 -4.94
N ASN A 317 -12.11 -9.29 -4.10
CA ASN A 317 -13.14 -8.98 -3.11
C ASN A 317 -14.49 -8.65 -3.75
N MET A 318 -14.51 -7.85 -4.82
CA MET A 318 -15.73 -7.51 -5.56
C MET A 318 -16.38 -8.74 -6.20
N GLN A 319 -15.59 -9.68 -6.72
CA GLN A 319 -16.12 -10.94 -7.23
C GLN A 319 -16.76 -11.80 -6.13
N LEU A 320 -16.19 -11.82 -4.93
CA LEU A 320 -16.78 -12.49 -3.77
C LEU A 320 -18.10 -11.83 -3.34
N ILE A 321 -18.14 -10.50 -3.21
CA ILE A 321 -19.35 -9.73 -2.86
C ILE A 321 -20.48 -10.01 -3.86
N ASN A 322 -20.16 -10.04 -5.16
CA ASN A 322 -21.15 -10.32 -6.20
C ASN A 322 -21.67 -11.77 -6.14
N ARG A 323 -20.87 -12.74 -5.68
CA ARG A 323 -21.31 -14.14 -5.47
C ARG A 323 -22.25 -14.30 -4.28
N VAL A 324 -22.19 -13.40 -3.29
CA VAL A 324 -23.08 -13.37 -2.11
C VAL A 324 -24.25 -12.38 -2.27
N ASN A 325 -24.66 -12.08 -3.52
CA ASN A 325 -25.81 -11.22 -3.87
C ASN A 325 -25.79 -9.81 -3.24
N GLY A 326 -24.62 -9.25 -2.93
CA GLY A 326 -24.52 -7.87 -2.43
C GLY A 326 -25.11 -7.62 -1.04
N ASN A 327 -25.55 -8.66 -0.33
CA ASN A 327 -26.07 -8.56 1.04
C ASN A 327 -24.98 -8.31 2.09
N VAL A 328 -23.71 -8.37 1.69
CA VAL A 328 -22.56 -8.05 2.54
C VAL A 328 -21.80 -6.89 1.92
N ARG A 329 -21.84 -5.73 2.56
CA ARG A 329 -20.95 -4.61 2.27
C ARG A 329 -19.66 -4.86 3.06
N LEU A 330 -18.67 -5.49 2.43
CA LEU A 330 -17.34 -5.64 3.03
C LEU A 330 -16.58 -4.33 2.83
N PRO A 331 -16.39 -3.48 3.84
CA PRO A 331 -15.49 -2.34 3.69
C PRO A 331 -14.09 -2.89 3.42
N TYR A 332 -13.35 -2.27 2.50
CA TYR A 332 -11.99 -2.67 2.14
C TYR A 332 -10.96 -2.40 3.26
N ASN A 333 -11.43 -2.17 4.49
CA ASN A 333 -10.61 -2.04 5.68
C ASN A 333 -10.01 -3.41 6.06
N TRP A 334 -8.79 -3.61 5.56
CA TRP A 334 -7.77 -4.62 5.88
C TRP A 334 -7.84 -5.96 5.13
N VAL A 335 -6.76 -6.20 4.37
CA VAL A 335 -6.04 -7.47 4.17
C VAL A 335 -6.89 -8.72 4.42
N TYR A 336 -7.79 -9.01 3.49
CA TYR A 336 -8.33 -10.36 3.34
C TYR A 336 -7.35 -11.19 2.51
N GLY A 337 -6.16 -11.42 3.07
CA GLY A 337 -5.18 -12.34 2.51
C GLY A 337 -5.63 -13.80 2.60
N ALA A 338 -4.68 -14.73 2.42
CA ALA A 338 -4.85 -16.18 2.48
C ALA A 338 -5.66 -16.71 3.69
N GLY A 339 -5.81 -15.94 4.77
CA GLY A 339 -6.56 -16.30 5.96
C GLY A 339 -8.07 -16.40 5.80
N LEU A 340 -8.71 -15.42 5.16
CA LEU A 340 -10.17 -15.50 4.93
C LEU A 340 -10.47 -16.55 3.85
N ALA A 341 -9.60 -16.66 2.84
CA ALA A 341 -9.64 -17.73 1.86
C ALA A 341 -9.54 -19.11 2.53
N LYS A 342 -8.59 -19.32 3.45
CA LYS A 342 -8.44 -20.57 4.21
C LYS A 342 -9.62 -20.84 5.14
N PHE A 343 -10.18 -19.81 5.76
CA PHE A 343 -11.39 -19.93 6.58
C PHE A 343 -12.57 -20.43 5.73
N TYR A 344 -12.88 -19.77 4.62
CA TYR A 344 -13.98 -20.17 3.75
C TYR A 344 -13.71 -21.49 3.00
N GLN A 345 -12.47 -21.76 2.61
CA GLN A 345 -12.08 -23.04 2.01
C GLN A 345 -12.26 -24.18 3.03
N GLY A 346 -11.87 -23.96 4.29
CA GLY A 346 -12.07 -24.93 5.37
C GLY A 346 -13.55 -25.21 5.64
N MET A 347 -14.39 -24.18 5.62
CA MET A 347 -15.85 -24.36 5.72
C MET A 347 -16.40 -25.16 4.54
N LYS A 348 -15.96 -24.83 3.32
CA LYS A 348 -16.41 -25.46 2.09
C LYS A 348 -15.99 -26.92 1.98
N ASP A 349 -14.70 -27.18 2.09
CA ASP A 349 -14.11 -28.48 1.75
C ASP A 349 -14.18 -29.45 2.94
N GLU A 350 -13.95 -28.93 4.15
CA GLU A 350 -13.75 -29.76 5.35
C GLU A 350 -14.91 -29.65 6.36
N GLY A 351 -15.72 -28.59 6.30
CA GLY A 351 -16.72 -28.29 7.34
C GLY A 351 -16.04 -27.97 8.68
N LYS A 352 -15.00 -27.15 8.63
CA LYS A 352 -14.19 -26.77 9.80
C LYS A 352 -14.06 -25.26 9.91
N PHE A 353 -13.81 -24.81 11.13
CA PHE A 353 -13.46 -23.43 11.42
C PHE A 353 -11.94 -23.26 11.58
N TYR A 354 -11.41 -22.19 11.00
CA TYR A 354 -10.01 -21.80 11.19
C TYR A 354 -9.95 -20.39 11.76
N GLY A 355 -9.25 -20.21 12.88
CA GLY A 355 -8.95 -18.90 13.44
C GLY A 355 -7.48 -18.53 13.30
N SER A 356 -7.16 -17.27 13.59
CA SER A 356 -5.78 -16.77 13.67
C SER A 356 -5.38 -16.56 15.13
N ARG A 357 -4.24 -17.12 15.54
CA ARG A 357 -3.70 -16.94 16.91
C ARG A 357 -2.83 -15.69 16.97
N ASN A 358 -3.09 -14.85 17.95
CA ASN A 358 -2.19 -13.78 18.32
C ASN A 358 -0.92 -14.36 18.99
N PRO A 359 0.29 -14.07 18.48
CA PRO A 359 1.54 -14.60 19.03
C PRO A 359 1.86 -14.12 20.46
N ARG A 360 1.40 -12.93 20.85
CA ARG A 360 1.61 -12.33 22.17
C ARG A 360 0.54 -12.68 23.18
N THR A 361 -0.74 -12.62 22.79
CA THR A 361 -1.86 -12.84 23.74
C THR A 361 -2.33 -14.28 23.77
N GLY A 362 -1.96 -15.09 22.77
CA GLY A 362 -2.45 -16.46 22.58
C GLY A 362 -3.92 -16.57 22.19
N LYS A 363 -4.65 -15.44 22.11
CA LYS A 363 -6.07 -15.39 21.75
C LYS A 363 -6.26 -15.79 20.29
N VAL A 364 -7.26 -16.61 20.01
CA VAL A 364 -7.62 -17.04 18.66
C VAL A 364 -8.84 -16.26 18.18
N GLN A 365 -8.74 -15.57 17.05
CA GLN A 365 -9.83 -14.77 16.48
C GLN A 365 -10.52 -15.48 15.32
N LEU A 366 -11.84 -15.29 15.24
CA LEU A 366 -12.75 -15.89 14.26
C LEU A 366 -13.84 -14.88 13.80
N PRO A 367 -14.06 -14.64 12.50
CA PRO A 367 -13.19 -15.09 11.39
C PRO A 367 -11.76 -14.57 11.59
N PRO A 368 -10.76 -15.28 11.03
CA PRO A 368 -9.37 -14.92 11.25
C PRO A 368 -9.11 -13.52 10.70
N LYS A 369 -8.48 -12.69 11.52
CA LYS A 369 -7.93 -11.41 11.10
C LYS A 369 -6.44 -11.60 10.89
N GLY A 370 -5.87 -10.94 9.87
CA GLY A 370 -4.42 -10.93 9.67
C GLY A 370 -3.63 -10.31 10.82
N TYR A 371 -4.31 -9.76 11.83
CA TYR A 371 -3.73 -9.16 13.04
C TYR A 371 -4.72 -9.17 14.20
N ASP A 372 -4.25 -9.05 15.45
CA ASP A 372 -5.13 -8.90 16.62
C ASP A 372 -5.60 -7.44 16.79
N GLY A 373 -6.92 -7.20 16.74
CA GLY A 373 -7.51 -5.87 16.93
C GLY A 373 -7.29 -5.18 18.29
N THR A 374 -6.69 -5.85 19.27
CA THR A 374 -6.31 -5.29 20.58
C THR A 374 -4.82 -4.99 20.70
N THR A 375 -3.95 -5.73 20.00
CA THR A 375 -2.49 -5.54 20.07
C THR A 375 -1.84 -5.08 18.77
N PHE A 376 -2.61 -5.05 17.67
CA PHE A 376 -2.17 -4.68 16.32
C PHE A 376 -0.98 -5.49 15.80
N GLU A 377 -0.81 -6.73 16.26
CA GLU A 377 0.26 -7.63 15.81
C GLU A 377 -0.25 -8.61 14.77
N GLU A 378 0.61 -8.95 13.81
CA GLU A 378 0.32 -9.90 12.73
C GLU A 378 0.04 -11.31 13.28
N ALA A 379 -1.09 -11.90 12.88
CA ALA A 379 -1.58 -13.18 13.40
C ALA A 379 -1.51 -14.25 12.30
N ASN A 380 -0.31 -14.78 12.08
CA ASN A 380 0.01 -15.70 10.98
C ASN A 380 -0.09 -17.19 11.34
N GLU A 381 -0.31 -17.52 12.62
CA GLU A 381 -0.50 -18.90 13.08
C GLU A 381 -1.98 -19.29 12.97
N TRP A 382 -2.24 -20.35 12.19
CA TRP A 382 -3.59 -20.87 11.93
C TRP A 382 -3.96 -21.95 12.94
N VAL A 383 -5.13 -21.80 13.56
CA VAL A 383 -5.64 -22.74 14.54
C VAL A 383 -6.96 -23.30 14.05
N GLU A 384 -7.05 -24.62 13.90
CA GLU A 384 -8.32 -25.30 13.71
C GLU A 384 -9.14 -25.16 15.00
N LEU A 385 -10.38 -24.72 14.86
CA LEU A 385 -11.32 -24.57 15.96
C LEU A 385 -12.38 -25.67 15.89
N PRO A 386 -12.79 -26.23 17.04
CA PRO A 386 -13.91 -27.17 17.09
C PRO A 386 -15.19 -26.55 16.52
N ASN A 387 -16.04 -27.40 15.94
CA ASN A 387 -17.38 -27.02 15.50
C ASN A 387 -18.37 -26.84 16.67
N LYS A 388 -17.88 -26.75 17.91
CA LYS A 388 -18.66 -26.66 19.13
C LYS A 388 -18.43 -25.31 19.79
N GLY A 389 -19.45 -24.80 20.46
CA GLY A 389 -19.37 -23.52 21.14
C GLY A 389 -20.41 -23.35 22.23
N THR A 390 -20.40 -22.17 22.83
CA THR A 390 -21.35 -21.77 23.86
C THR A 390 -22.13 -20.55 23.37
N LEU A 391 -23.45 -20.60 23.53
CA LEU A 391 -24.33 -19.47 23.26
C LEU A 391 -24.17 -18.39 24.35
N GLU A 392 -23.61 -17.23 24.02
CA GLU A 392 -23.38 -16.15 24.99
C GLU A 392 -24.50 -15.10 25.02
N SER A 393 -25.19 -14.91 23.90
CA SER A 393 -26.42 -14.11 23.82
C SER A 393 -27.24 -14.55 22.61
N PHE A 394 -28.54 -14.25 22.60
CA PHE A 394 -29.42 -14.58 21.48
C PHE A 394 -30.56 -13.57 21.35
N THR A 395 -31.20 -13.61 20.19
CA THR A 395 -32.41 -12.82 19.90
C THR A 395 -33.38 -13.70 19.12
N THR A 396 -34.59 -13.81 19.64
CA THR A 396 -35.71 -14.47 18.98
C THR A 396 -36.55 -13.43 18.25
N VAL A 397 -36.84 -13.68 16.97
CA VAL A 397 -37.72 -12.85 16.16
C VAL A 397 -39.09 -13.51 16.12
N HIS A 398 -40.13 -12.76 16.53
CA HIS A 398 -41.52 -13.24 16.58
C HIS A 398 -42.44 -12.59 15.53
N MET A 399 -41.94 -11.63 14.76
CA MET A 399 -42.74 -10.83 13.84
C MET A 399 -42.24 -11.03 12.42
N GLU A 400 -43.17 -11.16 11.48
CA GLU A 400 -42.84 -11.23 10.06
C GLU A 400 -42.42 -9.84 9.55
N PHE A 401 -41.31 -9.79 8.81
CA PHE A 401 -40.86 -8.58 8.12
C PHE A 401 -40.83 -8.79 6.61
N PRO A 402 -41.26 -7.81 5.79
CA PRO A 402 -41.20 -7.91 4.33
C PRO A 402 -39.77 -8.19 3.85
N GLY A 403 -39.58 -9.27 3.09
CA GLY A 403 -38.28 -9.65 2.51
C GLY A 403 -37.40 -10.55 3.40
N GLN A 404 -37.87 -10.98 4.57
CA GLN A 404 -37.15 -11.99 5.34
C GLN A 404 -37.37 -13.41 4.78
N PRO A 405 -36.31 -14.25 4.74
CA PRO A 405 -36.38 -15.58 4.14
C PRO A 405 -37.00 -16.66 5.05
N MET A 406 -37.23 -16.38 6.34
CA MET A 406 -37.67 -17.36 7.35
C MET A 406 -38.98 -16.93 8.02
N GLN A 407 -39.82 -17.91 8.37
CA GLN A 407 -41.03 -17.68 9.15
C GLN A 407 -40.71 -17.66 10.67
N PRO A 408 -41.19 -16.65 11.41
CA PRO A 408 -41.10 -16.61 12.88
C PRO A 408 -41.90 -17.75 13.56
N PRO A 409 -41.53 -18.18 14.79
CA PRO A 409 -40.38 -17.71 15.55
C PRO A 409 -39.07 -18.37 15.11
N TYR A 410 -37.98 -17.59 15.07
CA TYR A 410 -36.63 -18.13 14.85
C TYR A 410 -35.62 -17.37 15.71
N THR A 411 -34.51 -18.04 16.07
CA THR A 411 -33.55 -17.52 17.04
C THR A 411 -32.16 -17.45 16.46
N TYR A 412 -31.54 -16.28 16.49
CA TYR A 412 -30.12 -16.12 16.18
C TYR A 412 -29.31 -15.90 17.45
N GLY A 413 -28.17 -16.57 17.52
CA GLY A 413 -27.27 -16.57 18.67
C GLY A 413 -25.89 -16.03 18.36
N TYR A 414 -25.27 -15.33 19.31
CA TYR A 414 -23.83 -15.12 19.35
C TYR A 414 -23.17 -16.33 20.01
N ILE A 415 -22.60 -17.20 19.18
CA ILE A 415 -21.92 -18.43 19.60
C ILE A 415 -20.42 -18.17 19.68
N LYS A 416 -19.85 -18.40 20.86
CA LYS A 416 -18.39 -18.43 21.03
C LYS A 416 -17.89 -19.85 20.86
N LEU A 417 -17.17 -20.13 19.78
CA LEU A 417 -16.57 -21.44 19.56
C LEU A 417 -15.51 -21.75 20.62
N GLU A 418 -15.32 -23.02 20.93
CA GLU A 418 -14.29 -23.47 21.86
C GLU A 418 -12.90 -23.02 21.40
N GLY A 419 -12.16 -22.35 22.27
CA GLY A 419 -10.84 -21.79 21.95
C GLY A 419 -10.87 -20.46 21.18
N ALA A 420 -12.03 -20.00 20.70
CA ALA A 420 -12.18 -18.70 20.05
C ALA A 420 -12.36 -17.57 21.08
N SER A 421 -11.86 -16.39 20.75
CA SER A 421 -12.00 -15.15 21.51
C SER A 421 -13.10 -14.22 20.98
N THR A 422 -13.74 -14.60 19.87
CA THR A 422 -14.79 -13.86 19.19
C THR A 422 -15.97 -14.79 18.87
N HIS A 423 -17.08 -14.20 18.44
CA HIS A 423 -18.35 -14.90 18.22
C HIS A 423 -18.66 -15.08 16.75
N ILE A 424 -19.35 -16.17 16.44
CA ILE A 424 -20.13 -16.32 15.21
C ILE A 424 -21.58 -15.98 15.54
N TYR A 425 -22.22 -15.18 14.70
CA TYR A 425 -23.65 -14.93 14.79
C TYR A 425 -24.37 -15.82 13.78
N HIS A 426 -25.19 -16.76 14.26
CA HIS A 426 -25.89 -17.71 13.39
C HIS A 426 -27.17 -18.24 14.03
N LEU A 427 -27.98 -18.92 13.23
CA LEU A 427 -29.27 -19.48 13.60
C LEU A 427 -29.11 -20.65 14.59
N ILE A 428 -30.01 -20.73 15.57
CA ILE A 428 -30.16 -21.85 16.49
C ILE A 428 -31.44 -22.62 16.11
N GLU A 429 -31.32 -23.91 15.81
CA GLU A 429 -32.44 -24.81 15.52
C GLU A 429 -32.33 -26.12 16.33
N GLU A 430 -33.29 -27.03 16.13
CA GLU A 430 -33.41 -28.32 16.84
C GLU A 430 -33.55 -28.16 18.37
N ILE A 431 -34.14 -27.04 18.81
CA ILE A 431 -34.47 -26.76 20.20
C ILE A 431 -35.75 -25.92 20.29
N GLU A 432 -36.58 -26.21 21.28
CA GLU A 432 -37.75 -25.39 21.61
C GLU A 432 -37.30 -24.04 22.16
N GLU A 433 -37.98 -22.97 21.77
CA GLU A 433 -37.62 -21.60 22.15
C GLU A 433 -37.49 -21.43 23.67
N ALA A 434 -38.40 -22.05 24.43
CA ALA A 434 -38.42 -22.02 25.90
C ALA A 434 -37.16 -22.60 26.54
N ASP A 435 -36.41 -23.43 25.82
CA ASP A 435 -35.20 -24.09 26.31
C ASP A 435 -33.91 -23.36 25.91
N ILE A 436 -33.99 -22.36 25.03
CA ILE A 436 -32.84 -21.54 24.61
C ILE A 436 -32.42 -20.62 25.74
N ARG A 437 -31.17 -20.77 26.20
CA ARG A 437 -30.60 -20.02 27.32
C ARG A 437 -29.14 -19.70 27.10
N VAL A 438 -28.68 -18.59 27.67
CA VAL A 438 -27.26 -18.26 27.72
C VAL A 438 -26.52 -19.39 28.46
N GLY A 439 -25.37 -19.79 27.92
CA GLY A 439 -24.62 -20.96 28.39
C GLY A 439 -24.99 -22.26 27.68
N LEU A 440 -26.02 -22.27 26.82
CA LEU A 440 -26.36 -23.45 26.03
C LEU A 440 -25.18 -23.86 25.14
N ARG A 441 -24.84 -25.15 25.21
CA ARG A 441 -23.78 -25.76 24.43
C ARG A 441 -24.32 -26.20 23.08
N VAL A 442 -23.67 -25.79 22.01
CA VAL A 442 -24.16 -26.00 20.64
C VAL A 442 -23.06 -26.49 19.70
N GLU A 443 -23.45 -27.15 18.61
CA GLU A 443 -22.58 -27.53 17.50
C GLU A 443 -23.11 -27.06 16.15
N ALA A 444 -22.19 -26.74 15.24
CA ALA A 444 -22.53 -26.33 13.88
C ALA A 444 -23.01 -27.54 13.05
N VAL A 445 -24.17 -27.39 12.41
CA VAL A 445 -24.69 -28.30 11.40
C VAL A 445 -24.40 -27.70 10.03
N TRP A 446 -23.64 -28.42 9.22
CA TRP A 446 -23.22 -27.97 7.89
C TRP A 446 -24.20 -28.44 6.81
N LYS A 447 -24.31 -27.68 5.72
CA LYS A 447 -24.91 -28.15 4.47
C LYS A 447 -24.15 -29.35 3.91
N ASN A 448 -24.76 -30.07 2.96
CA ASN A 448 -24.05 -31.13 2.24
C ASN A 448 -22.87 -30.54 1.47
N GLN A 449 -21.77 -31.30 1.34
CA GLN A 449 -20.52 -30.78 0.77
C GLN A 449 -20.67 -30.19 -0.65
N ASN A 450 -21.53 -30.78 -1.47
CA ASN A 450 -21.86 -30.30 -2.83
C ASN A 450 -22.69 -28.99 -2.84
N GLU A 451 -23.28 -28.61 -1.71
CA GLU A 451 -24.06 -27.37 -1.55
C GLU A 451 -23.23 -26.23 -0.95
N ARG A 452 -22.01 -26.53 -0.47
CA ARG A 452 -21.14 -25.55 0.18
C ARG A 452 -20.41 -24.68 -0.83
N ARG A 453 -20.38 -23.38 -0.57
CA ARG A 453 -19.89 -22.34 -1.48
C ARG A 453 -18.67 -21.59 -0.95
N GLY A 454 -18.27 -21.82 0.29
CA GLY A 454 -17.21 -21.08 0.96
C GLY A 454 -17.73 -19.76 1.52
N ASP A 455 -18.83 -19.81 2.27
CA ASP A 455 -19.41 -18.66 2.94
C ASP A 455 -20.08 -19.04 4.28
N LEU A 456 -20.57 -18.06 5.04
CA LEU A 456 -21.24 -18.30 6.33
C LEU A 456 -22.55 -19.09 6.20
N TYR A 457 -23.13 -19.19 5.01
CA TYR A 457 -24.32 -19.98 4.74
C TYR A 457 -24.01 -21.46 4.51
N ASP A 458 -22.73 -21.87 4.49
CA ASP A 458 -22.36 -23.29 4.52
C ASP A 458 -22.77 -23.94 5.85
N ILE A 459 -22.85 -23.13 6.91
CA ILE A 459 -23.51 -23.51 8.16
C ILE A 459 -25.02 -23.37 7.94
N ARG A 460 -25.75 -24.47 8.15
CA ARG A 460 -27.21 -24.47 8.07
C ARG A 460 -27.82 -23.83 9.32
N TYR A 461 -27.35 -24.25 10.49
CA TYR A 461 -27.70 -23.74 11.82
C TYR A 461 -26.74 -24.32 12.86
N PHE A 462 -26.84 -23.85 14.10
CA PHE A 462 -26.30 -24.51 15.28
C PHE A 462 -27.41 -25.24 16.02
N ARG A 463 -27.12 -26.44 16.53
CA ARG A 463 -28.05 -27.22 17.36
C ARG A 463 -27.49 -27.46 18.75
N PRO A 464 -28.30 -27.75 19.77
CA PRO A 464 -27.80 -28.17 21.07
C PRO A 464 -26.92 -29.41 20.96
N LEU A 465 -25.86 -29.46 21.76
CA LEU A 465 -25.15 -30.73 21.96
C LEU A 465 -26.10 -31.72 22.64
N LYS A 466 -26.13 -32.94 22.12
CA LYS A 466 -26.71 -34.07 22.85
C LYS A 466 -25.69 -34.45 23.91
N ASP A 467 -26.03 -34.20 25.17
CA ASP A 467 -25.24 -34.69 26.32
C ASP A 467 -25.18 -36.22 26.35
#